data_AF-A0AAW4UQN1-F1
#
_entry.id   AF-A0AAW4UQN1-F1
#
_cell.length_a   1.000
_cell.length_b   1.000
_cell.length_c   1.000
_cell.angle_alpha   90.00
_cell.angle_beta   90.00
_cell.angle_gamma   90.00
#
_symmetry.space_group_name_H-M   'P 1'
#
loop_
_entity.id
_entity.type
_entity.pdbx_description
1 polymer ?
#
loop_
_entity_poly.entity_id
_entity_poly.type
_entity_poly.pdbx_seq_one_letter_code
_entity_poly.pdbx_strand_id
1 'polypeptide(L)' 'DDYVTKPFSTRELIARVKANLRRHQQTPPAPGEEEESNEIAIGSLVIHPDAYVVSKRGETIELTHREFELLHYLAKHIG' A
#
# COMPACT_ATOMS: atom_id res chain seq x y z
N ASP A 1 -7.27 -3.94 -7.59
CA ASP A 1 -8.71 -3.65 -7.35
C ASP A 1 -9.37 -2.70 -8.35
N ASP A 2 -8.99 -2.71 -9.63
CA ASP A 2 -9.71 -1.91 -10.63
C ASP A 2 -10.89 -2.70 -11.20
N TYR A 3 -12.14 -2.29 -10.90
CA TYR A 3 -13.33 -2.83 -11.53
C TYR A 3 -13.83 -1.92 -12.68
N VAL A 4 -14.42 -2.54 -13.70
CA VAL A 4 -14.99 -1.85 -14.88
C VAL A 4 -16.40 -2.36 -15.11
N THR A 5 -17.38 -1.45 -15.13
CA THR A 5 -18.78 -1.78 -15.44
C THR A 5 -18.98 -2.00 -16.93
N LYS A 6 -19.85 -2.93 -17.31
CA LYS A 6 -20.22 -3.17 -18.72
C LYS A 6 -21.13 -2.05 -19.26
N PRO A 7 -21.15 -1.78 -20.58
CA PRO A 7 -20.20 -2.24 -21.60
C PRO A 7 -18.92 -1.39 -21.60
N PHE A 8 -17.75 -2.04 -21.78
CA PHE A 8 -16.44 -1.37 -21.79
C PHE A 8 -15.66 -1.69 -23.07
N SER A 9 -14.75 -0.80 -23.46
CA SER A 9 -13.87 -1.00 -24.61
C SER A 9 -12.62 -1.80 -24.22
N THR A 10 -12.11 -2.64 -25.13
CA THR A 10 -10.82 -3.33 -24.98
C THR A 10 -9.67 -2.34 -24.72
N ARG A 11 -9.71 -1.15 -25.32
CA ARG A 11 -8.73 -0.09 -25.10
C ARG A 11 -8.70 0.40 -23.66
N GLU A 12 -9.87 0.53 -23.04
CA GLU A 12 -9.99 0.96 -21.64
C GLU A 12 -9.41 -0.07 -20.68
N LEU A 13 -9.73 -1.35 -20.90
CA LEU A 13 -9.22 -2.44 -20.07
C LEU A 13 -7.69 -2.52 -20.12
N ILE A 14 -7.09 -2.47 -21.32
CA ILE A 14 -5.63 -2.52 -21.50
C ILE A 14 -4.96 -1.33 -20.83
N ALA A 15 -5.54 -0.13 -20.93
CA ALA A 15 -4.99 1.07 -20.28
C ALA A 15 -4.97 0.94 -18.75
N ARG A 16 -6.04 0.39 -18.14
CA ARG A 16 -6.11 0.16 -16.69
C ARG A 16 -5.13 -0.89 -16.22
N VAL A 17 -5.02 -2.02 -16.92
CA VAL A 17 -4.04 -3.06 -16.60
C VAL A 17 -2.63 -2.50 -16.63
N LYS A 18 -2.27 -1.74 -17.66
CA LYS A 18 -0.95 -1.08 -17.76
C LYS A 18 -0.71 -0.08 -16.61
N ALA A 19 -1.70 0.71 -16.25
CA ALA A 19 -1.60 1.66 -15.15
C ALA A 19 -1.41 0.97 -13.79
N ASN A 20 -2.10 -0.16 -13.59
CA ASN A 20 -1.98 -0.97 -12.38
C ASN A 20 -0.59 -1.63 -12.29
N LEU A 21 -0.10 -2.25 -13.37
CA LEU A 21 1.24 -2.84 -13.42
C LEU A 21 2.35 -1.80 -13.20
N ARG A 22 2.23 -0.59 -13.76
CA ARG A 22 3.18 0.50 -13.52
C ARG A 22 3.24 0.90 -12.04
N ARG A 23 2.11 0.83 -11.33
CA ARG A 23 2.02 1.10 -9.89
C ARG A 23 2.75 0.04 -9.07
N HIS A 24 2.70 -1.22 -9.50
CA HIS A 24 3.39 -2.33 -8.85
C HIS A 24 4.90 -2.41 -9.15
N GLN A 25 5.39 -1.77 -10.23
CA GLN A 25 6.81 -1.79 -10.61
C GLN A 25 7.67 -0.73 -9.90
N GLN A 26 7.09 0.07 -9.01
CA GLN A 26 7.88 0.88 -8.07
C GLN A 26 8.34 -0.04 -6.92
N THR A 27 9.40 -0.80 -7.19
CA THR A 27 10.09 -1.73 -6.28
C THR A 27 10.72 -0.99 -5.08
N PRO A 28 10.85 -1.63 -3.90
CA PRO A 28 11.07 -0.99 -2.60
C PRO A 28 12.50 -0.44 -2.42
N PRO A 29 12.72 0.44 -1.43
CA PRO A 29 14.07 0.80 -1.00
C PRO A 29 14.85 -0.43 -0.51
N ALA A 30 16.16 -0.42 -0.75
CA ALA A 30 17.09 -1.48 -0.40
C ALA A 30 17.17 -1.68 1.13
N PRO A 31 17.42 -2.90 1.62
CA PRO A 31 17.58 -3.12 3.06
C PRO A 31 18.99 -2.69 3.48
N GLY A 32 19.10 -1.61 4.26
CA GLY A 32 20.42 -1.27 4.81
C GLY A 32 20.64 0.09 5.47
N GLU A 33 19.63 0.92 5.72
CA GLU A 33 19.87 2.21 6.37
C GLU A 33 18.95 2.37 7.59
N GLU A 34 19.58 2.39 8.77
CA GLU A 34 19.02 2.82 10.05
C GLU A 34 18.69 4.32 9.95
N GLU A 35 17.66 4.68 9.18
CA GLU A 35 17.12 6.03 9.14
C GLU A 35 15.97 6.12 10.14
N GLU A 36 15.91 7.23 10.89
CA GLU A 36 14.87 7.54 11.89
C GLU A 36 13.50 7.06 11.42
N SER A 37 13.08 5.92 11.96
CA SER A 37 12.02 5.12 11.36
C SER A 37 10.74 5.93 11.38
N ASN A 38 10.19 6.23 10.20
CA ASN A 38 8.91 6.94 10.02
C ASN A 38 7.72 6.04 10.39
N GLU A 39 7.91 5.18 11.40
CA GLU A 39 7.00 4.17 11.87
C GLU A 39 5.85 4.82 12.63
N ILE A 40 4.64 4.37 12.30
CA ILE A 40 3.44 4.80 12.98
C ILE A 40 2.96 3.63 13.85
N ALA A 41 3.13 3.77 15.16
CA ALA A 41 2.67 2.79 16.14
C ALA A 41 1.33 3.23 16.77
N ILE A 42 0.30 2.40 16.62
CA ILE A 42 -1.05 2.62 17.17
C ILE A 42 -1.47 1.38 17.96
N GLY A 43 -1.33 1.44 19.28
CA GLY A 43 -1.63 0.32 20.15
C GLY A 43 -0.76 -0.90 19.81
N SER A 44 -1.38 -1.98 19.33
CA SER A 44 -0.65 -3.18 18.90
C SER A 44 -0.34 -3.22 17.41
N LEU A 45 -0.67 -2.16 16.66
CA LEU A 45 -0.45 -2.04 15.21
C LEU A 45 0.81 -1.20 14.96
N VAL A 46 1.68 -1.66 14.06
CA VAL A 46 2.86 -0.91 13.61
C VAL A 46 2.80 -0.82 12.09
N ILE A 47 2.88 0.40 11.57
CA ILE A 47 2.92 0.69 10.14
C ILE A 47 4.35 1.11 9.81
N HIS A 48 4.95 0.46 8.83
CA HIS A 48 6.25 0.80 8.25
C HIS A 48 6.01 1.38 6.84
N PRO A 49 5.89 2.72 6.70
CA PRO A 49 5.51 3.36 5.46
C PRO A 49 6.49 3.09 4.31
N ASP A 50 7.78 3.06 4.64
CA ASP A 50 8.85 2.89 3.66
C ASP A 50 8.89 1.46 3.09
N ALA A 51 8.48 0.49 3.91
CA ALA A 51 8.40 -0.91 3.52
C ALA A 51 7.04 -1.31 2.93
N TYR A 52 6.00 -0.46 2.99
CA TYR A 52 4.62 -0.83 2.71
C TYR A 52 4.14 -2.05 3.54
N VAL A 53 4.65 -2.17 4.76
CA VAL A 53 4.35 -3.30 5.65
C VAL A 53 3.58 -2.82 6.87
N VAL A 54 2.63 -3.63 7.30
CA VAL A 54 1.90 -3.43 8.56
C VAL A 54 2.02 -4.69 9.38
N SER A 55 2.32 -4.55 10.66
CA SER A 55 2.32 -5.65 11.61
C SER A 55 1.34 -5.40 12.76
N LYS A 56 0.79 -6.47 13.32
CA LYS A 56 -0.03 -6.43 14.52
C LYS A 56 0.47 -7.47 15.49
N ARG A 57 0.86 -7.05 16.70
CA ARG A 57 1.45 -7.93 17.72
C ARG A 57 2.65 -8.74 17.20
N GLY A 58 3.44 -8.14 16.30
CA GLY A 58 4.61 -8.78 15.70
C GLY A 58 4.31 -9.68 14.50
N GLU A 59 3.04 -9.90 14.13
CA GLU A 59 2.67 -10.64 12.93
C GLU A 59 2.39 -9.68 11.78
N THR A 60 3.03 -9.89 10.62
CA THR A 60 2.77 -9.12 9.41
C THR A 60 1.36 -9.38 8.89
N ILE A 61 0.65 -8.31 8.56
CA ILE A 61 -0.67 -8.37 7.93
C ILE A 61 -0.48 -8.13 6.43
N GLU A 62 -0.90 -9.09 5.62
CA GLU A 62 -1.02 -8.86 4.18
C GLU A 62 -2.20 -7.94 3.90
N LEU A 63 -1.90 -6.80 3.27
CA LEU A 63 -2.87 -5.82 2.83
C LEU A 63 -2.72 -5.63 1.33
N THR A 64 -3.84 -5.42 0.65
CA THR A 64 -3.79 -4.84 -0.70
C THR A 64 -3.22 -3.42 -0.63
N HIS A 65 -2.69 -2.94 -1.74
CA HIS A 65 -2.14 -1.57 -1.80
C HIS A 65 -3.15 -0.51 -1.37
N ARG A 66 -4.44 -0.69 -1.73
CA ARG A 66 -5.48 0.28 -1.40
C ARG A 66 -5.84 0.27 0.08
N GLU A 67 -5.86 -0.90 0.70
CA GLU A 67 -6.07 -1.04 2.14
C GLU A 67 -4.92 -0.42 2.93
N PHE A 68 -3.67 -0.64 2.48
CA PHE A 68 -2.50 -0.01 3.08
C PHE A 68 -2.58 1.52 3.01
N GLU A 69 -2.83 2.09 1.82
CA GLU A 69 -2.98 3.54 1.63
C GLU A 69 -4.04 4.14 2.57
N LEU A 70 -5.20 3.48 2.66
CA LEU A 70 -6.30 3.93 3.51
C LEU A 70 -5.91 3.89 4.99
N LEU A 71 -5.32 2.79 5.44
CA LEU A 71 -4.89 2.62 6.83
C LEU A 71 -3.82 3.65 7.22
N HIS A 72 -2.81 3.84 6.36
CA HIS A 72 -1.76 4.84 6.57
C HIS A 72 -2.32 6.26 6.64
N TYR A 73 -3.27 6.59 5.76
CA TYR A 73 -3.94 7.89 5.77
C TYR A 73 -4.70 8.12 7.08
N LEU A 74 -5.51 7.15 7.51
CA LEU A 74 -6.25 7.23 8.78
C LEU A 74 -5.30 7.33 9.98
N ALA A 75 -4.18 6.61 9.95
CA ALA A 75 -3.17 6.63 11.00
C ALA A 75 -2.49 8.00 11.14
N LYS A 76 -2.26 8.71 10.02
CA LYS A 76 -1.72 10.08 10.01
C LYS A 76 -2.70 11.15 10.47
N HIS A 77 -4.00 10.88 10.36
CA HIS A 77 -5.07 11.82 10.70
C HIS A 77 -5.92 11.27 11.86
N ILE A 78 -5.25 10.83 12.93
CA ILE A 78 -5.95 10.48 14.18
C ILE A 78 -6.49 11.77 14.80
N GLY A 79 -7.82 11.88 14.84
CA GLY A 79 -8.56 12.95 15.54
C GLY A 79 -8.73 14.20 14.72
#